data_AF-A0A2M7WHR2-F1
#
_entry.id   AF-A0A2M7WHR2-F1
#
_cell.length_a   1.000
_cell.length_b   1.000
_cell.length_c   1.000
_cell.angle_alpha   90.00
_cell.angle_beta   90.00
_cell.angle_gamma   90.00
#
_symmetry.space_group_name_H-M   'P 1'
#
loop_
_entity.id
_entity.type
_entity.pdbx_description
1 polymer ?
#
loop_
_entity_poly.entity_id
_entity_poly.type
_entity_poly.pdbx_seq_one_letter_code
_entity_poly.pdbx_strand_id
1 'polypeptide(L)'
;MNRQKIWRPLIFAFALGAIVTITAGCNIFGWTAADDDFKGYLAKGKQYMRDGEYASAKAEFEKAIEANPKSSDARYYHAKALVLAAGLNIGVLIDDLQSGDESNTLPLYSWNPADSMTSAEDIIYKNNIYQANMGAMADLAEIYEGRATGGFNSRDIQIDYAVAMSIVAIVGLRDTDQDGDIDSTDIYLTIDANPNGTYSLEGLQQFFDYNPDTSLAKSGFDPTGARFFNTLITWVDDLLTNSRALIANIIADLNPELDMQEINQLLNDFQVTMRMYYVDTGDASNPGIGDNDHDGTVNEEHWGDTINSDLDGDGFKWEDSTVEY
;
A
#
# COMPACT_ATOMS: atom_id res chain seq x y z
N MET A 1 73.49 -19.61 -2.37
CA MET A 1 72.47 -19.77 -1.30
C MET A 1 71.20 -19.08 -1.75
N ASN A 2 70.14 -19.84 -2.06
CA ASN A 2 68.97 -19.37 -2.80
C ASN A 2 67.73 -19.33 -1.88
N ARG A 3 67.39 -18.15 -1.34
CA ARG A 3 66.33 -17.93 -0.33
C ARG A 3 64.90 -17.79 -0.90
N GLN A 4 64.65 -18.16 -2.16
CA GLN A 4 63.33 -17.99 -2.79
C GLN A 4 62.48 -19.26 -2.96
N LYS A 5 62.92 -20.44 -2.49
CA LYS A 5 62.19 -21.71 -2.73
C LYS A 5 61.31 -22.23 -1.58
N ILE A 6 61.21 -21.54 -0.44
CA ILE A 6 60.50 -22.06 0.75
C ILE A 6 59.08 -21.48 0.92
N TRP A 7 58.72 -20.40 0.21
CA TRP A 7 57.47 -19.67 0.46
C TRP A 7 56.25 -20.17 -0.33
N ARG A 8 56.44 -20.98 -1.38
CA ARG A 8 55.32 -21.51 -2.19
C ARG A 8 54.52 -22.65 -1.52
N PRO A 9 55.11 -23.61 -0.77
CA PRO A 9 54.31 -24.63 -0.09
C PRO A 9 53.61 -24.14 1.19
N LEU A 10 54.11 -23.08 1.83
CA LEU A 10 53.49 -22.51 3.05
C LEU A 10 52.22 -21.70 2.76
N ILE A 11 52.17 -21.00 1.62
CA ILE A 11 50.96 -20.26 1.20
C ILE A 11 49.85 -21.23 0.76
N PHE A 12 50.19 -22.37 0.14
CA PHE A 12 49.22 -23.42 -0.21
C PHE A 12 48.69 -24.18 1.02
N ALA A 13 49.51 -24.42 2.04
CA ALA A 13 49.07 -25.04 3.29
C ALA A 13 48.13 -24.12 4.10
N PHE A 14 48.32 -22.80 4.05
CA PHE A 14 47.41 -21.84 4.67
C PHE A 14 46.09 -21.69 3.89
N ALA A 15 46.13 -21.78 2.56
CA ALA A 15 44.93 -21.75 1.73
C ALA A 15 44.04 -23.01 1.90
N LEU A 16 44.61 -24.20 2.12
CA LEU A 16 43.82 -25.40 2.43
C LEU A 16 43.32 -25.42 3.89
N GLY A 17 44.05 -24.84 4.85
CA GLY A 17 43.63 -24.75 6.25
C GLY A 17 42.48 -23.76 6.49
N ALA A 18 42.41 -22.68 5.72
CA ALA A 18 41.32 -21.71 5.76
C ALA A 18 40.02 -22.24 5.11
N ILE A 19 40.11 -23.20 4.19
CA ILE A 19 38.94 -23.84 3.57
C ILE A 19 38.29 -24.88 4.51
N VAL A 20 39.01 -25.40 5.50
CA VAL A 20 38.52 -26.42 6.45
C VAL A 20 37.95 -25.81 7.74
N THR A 21 38.11 -24.50 7.97
CA THR A 21 37.61 -23.82 9.19
C THR A 21 36.44 -22.85 8.96
N ILE A 22 36.02 -22.65 7.70
CA ILE A 22 34.77 -21.93 7.37
C ILE A 22 33.55 -22.88 7.37
N THR A 23 33.73 -24.16 7.68
CA THR A 23 32.66 -25.17 7.67
C THR A 23 32.12 -25.55 9.06
N ALA A 24 32.31 -24.71 10.07
CA ALA A 24 31.66 -24.88 11.38
C ALA A 24 30.32 -24.14 11.53
N GLY A 25 29.77 -23.57 10.45
CA GLY A 25 28.50 -22.84 10.47
C GLY A 25 27.59 -23.02 9.25
N CYS A 26 28.04 -23.69 8.18
CA CYS A 26 27.21 -23.98 7.02
C CYS A 26 27.10 -25.49 6.85
N ASN A 27 25.90 -26.02 7.03
CA ASN A 27 25.51 -27.39 6.70
C ASN A 27 25.73 -27.67 5.20
N ILE A 28 26.95 -28.05 4.82
CA ILE A 28 27.33 -28.38 3.43
C ILE A 28 26.71 -29.72 2.94
N PHE A 29 25.99 -30.45 3.79
CA PHE A 29 25.35 -31.73 3.47
C PHE A 29 23.81 -31.76 3.68
N GLY A 30 23.13 -30.61 3.67
CA GLY A 30 21.68 -30.53 3.87
C GLY A 30 20.79 -30.67 2.64
N TRP A 31 21.25 -31.26 1.52
CA TRP A 31 20.56 -31.12 0.22
C TRP A 31 19.43 -32.14 -0.08
N THR A 32 18.84 -32.79 0.92
CA THR A 32 17.69 -33.69 0.66
C THR A 32 16.50 -33.50 1.59
N ALA A 33 16.64 -32.83 2.74
CA ALA A 33 15.50 -32.64 3.66
C ALA A 33 14.67 -31.39 3.32
N ALA A 34 15.33 -30.25 3.04
CA ALA A 34 14.62 -28.99 2.80
C ALA A 34 13.77 -28.99 1.52
N ASP A 35 14.19 -29.73 0.49
CA ASP A 35 13.47 -29.80 -0.80
C ASP A 35 12.21 -30.70 -0.71
N ASP A 36 12.26 -31.76 0.10
CA ASP A 36 11.11 -32.65 0.34
C ASP A 36 10.06 -31.97 1.24
N ASP A 37 10.49 -31.28 2.29
CA ASP A 37 9.59 -30.51 3.17
C ASP A 37 8.89 -29.39 2.39
N PHE A 38 9.64 -28.60 1.60
CA PHE A 38 9.10 -27.56 0.72
C PHE A 38 8.03 -28.10 -0.22
N LYS A 39 8.32 -29.18 -0.95
CA LYS A 39 7.37 -29.78 -1.91
C LYS A 39 6.13 -30.31 -1.21
N GLY A 40 6.30 -30.90 -0.02
CA GLY A 40 5.22 -31.38 0.82
C GLY A 40 4.26 -30.26 1.23
N TYR A 41 4.79 -29.18 1.80
CA TYR A 41 4.01 -28.00 2.19
C TYR A 41 3.29 -27.37 1.00
N LEU A 42 3.99 -27.16 -0.12
CA LEU A 42 3.43 -26.60 -1.35
C LEU A 42 2.28 -27.47 -1.90
N ALA A 43 2.45 -28.79 -1.94
CA ALA A 43 1.42 -29.71 -2.44
C ALA A 43 0.19 -29.73 -1.54
N LYS A 44 0.39 -29.69 -0.23
CA LYS A 44 -0.69 -29.68 0.77
C LYS A 44 -1.47 -28.36 0.73
N GLY A 45 -0.79 -27.22 0.65
CA GLY A 45 -1.44 -25.92 0.46
C GLY A 45 -2.29 -25.87 -0.82
N LYS A 46 -1.77 -26.41 -1.94
CA LYS A 46 -2.53 -26.52 -3.20
C LYS A 46 -3.75 -27.44 -3.06
N GLN A 47 -3.68 -28.48 -2.23
CA GLN A 47 -4.83 -29.34 -1.94
C GLN A 47 -5.89 -28.58 -1.15
N TYR A 48 -5.50 -27.90 -0.07
CA TYR A 48 -6.43 -27.06 0.70
C TYR A 48 -7.10 -25.96 -0.14
N MET A 49 -6.37 -25.34 -1.07
CA MET A 49 -6.95 -24.40 -2.04
C MET A 49 -8.06 -25.04 -2.89
N ARG A 50 -7.87 -26.28 -3.34
CA ARG A 50 -8.90 -27.01 -4.12
C ARG A 50 -10.11 -27.39 -3.27
N ASP A 51 -9.88 -27.65 -1.99
CA ASP A 51 -10.92 -28.02 -1.05
C ASP A 51 -11.66 -26.80 -0.48
N GLY A 52 -11.23 -25.57 -0.82
CA GLY A 52 -11.80 -24.31 -0.32
C GLY A 52 -11.34 -23.94 1.09
N GLU A 53 -10.38 -24.67 1.66
CA GLU A 53 -9.84 -24.44 3.00
C GLU A 53 -8.72 -23.39 2.97
N TYR A 54 -9.06 -22.14 2.63
CA TYR A 54 -8.05 -21.10 2.34
C TYR A 54 -7.15 -20.75 3.54
N ALA A 55 -7.69 -20.74 4.77
CA ALA A 55 -6.88 -20.50 5.97
C ALA A 55 -5.84 -21.62 6.20
N SER A 56 -6.23 -22.88 5.98
CA SER A 56 -5.31 -24.02 6.03
C SER A 56 -4.28 -23.93 4.90
N ALA A 57 -4.70 -23.51 3.71
CA ALA A 57 -3.80 -23.33 2.57
C ALA A 57 -2.74 -22.27 2.84
N LYS A 58 -3.15 -21.10 3.36
CA LYS A 58 -2.26 -20.01 3.77
C LYS A 58 -1.14 -20.53 4.68
N ALA A 59 -1.50 -21.21 5.77
CA ALA A 59 -0.54 -21.72 6.74
C ALA A 59 0.45 -22.75 6.15
N GLU A 60 0.04 -23.56 5.18
CA GLU A 60 0.97 -24.48 4.50
C GLU A 60 1.88 -23.74 3.50
N PHE A 61 1.39 -22.70 2.83
CA PHE A 61 2.25 -21.89 1.96
C PHE A 61 3.25 -21.04 2.75
N GLU A 62 2.90 -20.55 3.93
CA GLU A 62 3.85 -19.90 4.85
C GLU A 62 5.03 -20.83 5.16
N LYS A 63 4.76 -22.08 5.54
CA LYS A 63 5.79 -23.10 5.75
C LYS A 63 6.61 -23.39 4.49
N ALA A 64 5.97 -23.38 3.32
CA ALA A 64 6.67 -23.55 2.05
C ALA A 64 7.62 -22.36 1.76
N ILE A 65 7.21 -21.14 2.06
CA ILE A 65 8.05 -19.93 1.94
C ILE A 65 9.20 -19.98 2.96
N GLU A 66 8.95 -20.42 4.20
CA GLU A 66 10.02 -20.61 5.20
C GLU A 66 11.06 -21.64 4.74
N ALA A 67 10.61 -22.76 4.15
CA ALA A 67 11.48 -23.80 3.62
C ALA A 67 12.25 -23.36 2.36
N ASN A 68 11.62 -22.56 1.49
CA ASN A 68 12.25 -21.99 0.30
C ASN A 68 11.79 -20.54 0.06
N PRO A 69 12.48 -19.54 0.63
CA PRO A 69 12.08 -18.13 0.56
C PRO A 69 12.10 -17.54 -0.86
N LYS A 70 12.76 -18.22 -1.80
CA LYS A 70 12.87 -17.80 -3.19
C LYS A 70 11.85 -18.48 -4.10
N SER A 71 10.97 -19.34 -3.60
CA SER A 71 10.00 -20.01 -4.47
C SER A 71 8.93 -19.04 -4.97
N SER A 72 8.90 -18.77 -6.27
CA SER A 72 7.82 -17.97 -6.87
C SER A 72 6.48 -18.71 -6.82
N ASP A 73 6.47 -20.04 -6.93
CA ASP A 73 5.27 -20.87 -6.70
C ASP A 73 4.69 -20.64 -5.31
N ALA A 74 5.46 -20.82 -4.24
CA ALA A 74 4.93 -20.72 -2.89
C ALA A 74 4.37 -19.32 -2.60
N ARG A 75 5.10 -18.27 -3.00
CA ARG A 75 4.65 -16.87 -2.87
C ARG A 75 3.38 -16.59 -3.64
N TYR A 76 3.29 -17.05 -4.89
CA TYR A 76 2.09 -16.84 -5.70
C TYR A 76 0.86 -17.50 -5.08
N TYR A 77 0.98 -18.76 -4.65
CA TYR A 77 -0.14 -19.45 -4.04
C TYR A 77 -0.46 -18.92 -2.63
N HIS A 78 0.52 -18.43 -1.89
CA HIS A 78 0.31 -17.75 -0.60
C HIS A 78 -0.49 -16.45 -0.79
N ALA A 79 -0.09 -15.59 -1.73
CA ALA A 79 -0.83 -14.38 -2.10
C ALA A 79 -2.29 -14.67 -2.44
N LYS A 80 -2.55 -15.72 -3.23
CA LYS A 80 -3.93 -16.14 -3.53
C LYS A 80 -4.68 -16.65 -2.30
N ALA A 81 -4.03 -17.44 -1.46
CA ALA A 81 -4.65 -17.96 -0.24
C ALA A 81 -5.00 -16.84 0.75
N LEU A 82 -4.16 -15.81 0.87
CA LEU A 82 -4.42 -14.62 1.69
C LEU A 82 -5.73 -13.93 1.27
N VAL A 83 -5.84 -13.57 -0.01
CA VAL A 83 -7.01 -12.84 -0.54
C VAL A 83 -8.30 -13.66 -0.41
N LEU A 84 -8.23 -14.97 -0.70
CA LEU A 84 -9.38 -15.85 -0.57
C LEU A 84 -9.78 -16.11 0.88
N ALA A 85 -8.81 -16.23 1.79
CA ALA A 85 -9.07 -16.40 3.22
C ALA A 85 -9.68 -15.14 3.86
N ALA A 86 -9.36 -13.95 3.35
CA ALA A 86 -10.00 -12.70 3.75
C ALA A 86 -11.48 -12.60 3.29
N GLY A 87 -11.94 -13.53 2.46
CA GLY A 87 -13.32 -13.54 2.00
C GLY A 87 -13.63 -12.41 1.00
N LEU A 88 -12.62 -11.94 0.24
CA LEU A 88 -12.87 -11.01 -0.86
C LEU A 88 -13.84 -11.67 -1.84
N ASN A 89 -15.09 -11.21 -1.80
CA ASN A 89 -16.15 -11.72 -2.63
C ASN A 89 -16.14 -10.91 -3.93
N ILE A 90 -15.71 -11.53 -5.02
CA ILE A 90 -15.68 -10.84 -6.31
C ILE A 90 -17.07 -10.38 -6.76
N GLY A 91 -18.14 -11.02 -6.28
CA GLY A 91 -19.51 -10.58 -6.49
C GLY A 91 -19.81 -9.26 -5.79
N VAL A 92 -19.38 -9.09 -4.52
CA VAL A 92 -19.49 -7.81 -3.81
C VAL A 92 -18.64 -6.74 -4.49
N LEU A 93 -17.41 -7.08 -4.91
CA LEU A 93 -16.57 -6.15 -5.66
C LEU A 93 -17.22 -5.75 -7.00
N ILE A 94 -17.80 -6.70 -7.74
CA ILE A 94 -18.49 -6.43 -9.00
C ILE A 94 -19.73 -5.57 -8.73
N ASP A 95 -20.53 -5.88 -7.71
CA ASP A 95 -21.71 -5.12 -7.33
C ASP A 95 -21.32 -3.70 -6.92
N ASP A 96 -20.24 -3.52 -6.18
CA ASP A 96 -19.75 -2.20 -5.76
C ASP A 96 -19.17 -1.40 -6.95
N LEU A 97 -18.45 -2.06 -7.85
CA LEU A 97 -18.00 -1.47 -9.12
C LEU A 97 -19.17 -1.11 -10.06
N GLN A 98 -20.27 -1.85 -10.01
CA GLN A 98 -21.46 -1.64 -10.85
C GLN A 98 -22.46 -0.65 -10.23
N SER A 99 -22.55 -0.59 -8.90
CA SER A 99 -23.43 0.31 -8.15
C SER A 99 -22.82 1.68 -7.86
N GLY A 100 -21.56 1.91 -8.24
CA GLY A 100 -20.88 3.21 -8.19
C GLY A 100 -21.61 4.35 -8.91
N ASP A 101 -22.69 4.06 -9.64
CA ASP A 101 -23.60 5.05 -10.24
C ASP A 101 -24.58 5.69 -9.22
N GLU A 102 -24.80 5.11 -8.03
CA GLU A 102 -25.77 5.62 -7.05
C GLU A 102 -25.15 6.26 -5.79
N SER A 103 -23.94 5.87 -5.38
CA SER A 103 -23.34 6.32 -4.12
C SER A 103 -22.32 7.45 -4.25
N ASN A 104 -21.87 7.81 -5.46
CA ASN A 104 -20.79 8.77 -5.68
C ASN A 104 -19.52 8.45 -4.86
N THR A 105 -19.24 7.21 -4.50
CA THR A 105 -18.07 6.88 -3.65
C THR A 105 -17.12 5.92 -4.34
N LEU A 106 -15.87 5.88 -3.86
CA LEU A 106 -14.87 4.94 -4.37
C LEU A 106 -15.27 3.47 -4.07
N PRO A 107 -15.18 2.57 -5.06
CA PRO A 107 -15.38 1.13 -4.86
C PRO A 107 -14.42 0.58 -3.81
N LEU A 108 -14.85 -0.36 -2.99
CA LEU A 108 -14.17 -0.95 -1.83
C LEU A 108 -13.81 0.03 -0.70
N TYR A 109 -13.88 1.33 -0.92
CA TYR A 109 -13.61 2.34 0.09
C TYR A 109 -14.85 2.61 0.96
N SER A 110 -15.98 2.81 0.30
CA SER A 110 -17.20 3.22 0.97
C SER A 110 -17.95 2.08 1.61
N TRP A 111 -18.86 2.51 2.49
CA TRP A 111 -19.91 1.68 3.03
C TRP A 111 -21.06 1.63 2.02
N ASN A 112 -21.28 0.48 1.37
CA ASN A 112 -22.42 0.32 0.46
C ASN A 112 -23.51 -0.58 1.10
N PRO A 113 -24.79 -0.13 1.16
CA PRO A 113 -25.75 -0.52 2.19
C PRO A 113 -26.67 -1.70 1.82
N ALA A 114 -26.16 -2.69 1.08
CA ALA A 114 -26.99 -3.82 0.68
C ALA A 114 -27.28 -4.84 1.81
N ASP A 115 -26.49 -4.91 2.88
CA ASP A 115 -26.65 -5.97 3.90
C ASP A 115 -26.18 -5.56 5.30
N SER A 116 -27.11 -5.59 6.27
CA SER A 116 -27.02 -6.10 7.66
C SER A 116 -25.74 -6.02 8.53
N MET A 117 -24.68 -5.28 8.18
CA MET A 117 -23.44 -5.17 8.95
C MET A 117 -23.39 -3.88 9.77
N THR A 118 -22.92 -3.99 11.00
CA THR A 118 -22.58 -2.87 11.90
C THR A 118 -21.27 -2.19 11.47
N SER A 119 -21.03 -0.97 11.93
CA SER A 119 -19.76 -0.26 11.67
C SER A 119 -18.53 -1.05 12.11
N ALA A 120 -18.62 -1.80 13.21
CA ALA A 120 -17.54 -2.66 13.68
C ALA A 120 -17.28 -3.85 12.73
N GLU A 121 -18.33 -4.42 12.14
CA GLU A 121 -18.20 -5.51 11.17
C GLU A 121 -17.61 -5.03 9.85
N ASP A 122 -17.94 -3.80 9.41
CA ASP A 122 -17.29 -3.17 8.24
C ASP A 122 -15.79 -2.95 8.48
N ILE A 123 -15.41 -2.36 9.62
CA ILE A 123 -14.00 -2.16 9.99
C ILE A 123 -13.23 -3.49 9.95
N ILE A 124 -13.76 -4.54 10.58
CA ILE A 124 -13.13 -5.86 10.58
C ILE A 124 -13.00 -6.41 9.15
N TYR A 125 -14.04 -6.28 8.33
CA TYR A 125 -14.03 -6.76 6.96
C TYR A 125 -13.00 -6.03 6.09
N LYS A 126 -12.97 -4.69 6.15
CA LYS A 126 -12.01 -3.87 5.41
C LYS A 126 -10.59 -4.10 5.89
N ASN A 127 -10.36 -4.21 7.20
CA ASN A 127 -9.04 -4.53 7.73
C ASN A 127 -8.55 -5.90 7.23
N ASN A 128 -9.41 -6.92 7.24
CA ASN A 128 -9.05 -8.24 6.73
C ASN A 128 -8.66 -8.22 5.24
N ILE A 129 -9.41 -7.48 4.41
CA ILE A 129 -9.09 -7.31 2.99
C ILE A 129 -7.78 -6.55 2.81
N TYR A 130 -7.61 -5.46 3.57
CA TYR A 130 -6.43 -4.62 3.53
C TYR A 130 -5.17 -5.42 3.86
N GLN A 131 -5.14 -6.08 5.01
CA GLN A 131 -4.05 -6.93 5.47
C GLN A 131 -3.73 -8.07 4.50
N ALA A 132 -4.75 -8.74 3.96
CA ALA A 132 -4.53 -9.81 3.01
C ALA A 132 -3.92 -9.32 1.69
N ASN A 133 -4.36 -8.15 1.19
CA ASN A 133 -3.81 -7.58 -0.03
C ASN A 133 -2.41 -6.98 0.20
N MET A 134 -2.11 -6.43 1.38
CA MET A 134 -0.76 -6.03 1.76
C MET A 134 0.21 -7.21 1.74
N GLY A 135 -0.18 -8.34 2.36
CA GLY A 135 0.62 -9.57 2.32
C GLY A 135 0.75 -10.15 0.91
N ALA A 136 -0.32 -10.16 0.12
CA ALA A 136 -0.30 -10.62 -1.26
C ALA A 136 0.61 -9.74 -2.14
N MET A 137 0.50 -8.42 -2.01
CA MET A 137 1.34 -7.44 -2.70
C MET A 137 2.81 -7.67 -2.38
N ALA A 138 3.17 -7.89 -1.10
CA ALA A 138 4.54 -8.18 -0.69
C ALA A 138 5.10 -9.45 -1.34
N ASP A 139 4.32 -10.52 -1.41
CA ASP A 139 4.74 -11.76 -2.07
C ASP A 139 4.86 -11.64 -3.58
N LEU A 140 3.93 -10.93 -4.21
CA LEU A 140 3.92 -10.71 -5.65
C LEU A 140 5.06 -9.78 -6.08
N ALA A 141 5.44 -8.79 -5.25
CA ALA A 141 6.59 -7.93 -5.48
C ALA A 141 7.89 -8.74 -5.60
N GLU A 142 8.11 -9.73 -4.72
CA GLU A 142 9.28 -10.61 -4.79
C GLU A 142 9.37 -11.37 -6.14
N ILE A 143 8.23 -11.76 -6.71
CA ILE A 143 8.16 -12.42 -8.03
C ILE A 143 8.38 -11.39 -9.14
N TYR A 144 7.69 -10.25 -9.06
CA TYR A 144 7.72 -9.19 -10.06
C TYR A 144 9.14 -8.63 -10.26
N GLU A 145 9.85 -8.42 -9.15
CA GLU A 145 11.20 -7.86 -9.13
C GLU A 145 12.29 -8.92 -9.38
N GLY A 146 11.90 -10.18 -9.63
CA GLY A 146 12.81 -11.28 -9.95
C GLY A 146 13.64 -11.78 -8.77
N ARG A 147 13.25 -11.45 -7.53
CA ARG A 147 13.90 -11.95 -6.30
C ARG A 147 13.50 -13.38 -5.97
N ALA A 148 12.28 -13.77 -6.34
CA ALA A 148 11.79 -15.13 -6.34
C ALA A 148 11.94 -15.79 -7.72
N THR A 149 12.25 -17.08 -7.74
CA THR A 149 12.44 -17.92 -8.92
C THR A 149 11.58 -19.18 -8.85
N GLY A 150 11.13 -19.69 -9.99
CA GLY A 150 10.23 -20.84 -10.04
C GLY A 150 9.35 -20.83 -11.28
N GLY A 151 8.15 -21.40 -11.15
CA GLY A 151 7.18 -21.53 -12.23
C GLY A 151 6.48 -20.24 -12.64
N PHE A 152 6.49 -19.21 -11.77
CA PHE A 152 5.93 -17.89 -12.05
C PHE A 152 7.03 -16.85 -12.25
N ASN A 153 6.83 -15.98 -13.23
CA ASN A 153 7.62 -14.77 -13.47
C ASN A 153 6.73 -13.51 -13.45
N SER A 154 7.33 -12.34 -13.64
CA SER A 154 6.62 -11.05 -13.60
C SER A 154 5.44 -10.94 -14.56
N ARG A 155 5.53 -11.53 -15.77
CA ARG A 155 4.44 -11.51 -16.76
C ARG A 155 3.26 -12.40 -16.33
N ASP A 156 3.50 -13.48 -15.60
CA ASP A 156 2.43 -14.39 -15.18
C ASP A 156 1.55 -13.77 -14.07
N ILE A 157 2.12 -12.82 -13.31
CA ILE A 157 1.50 -12.27 -12.09
C ILE A 157 1.14 -10.79 -12.17
N GLN A 158 1.51 -10.10 -13.27
CA GLN A 158 1.37 -8.65 -13.39
C GLN A 158 -0.06 -8.13 -13.15
N ILE A 159 -1.09 -8.89 -13.54
CA ILE A 159 -2.49 -8.53 -13.27
C ILE A 159 -2.80 -8.66 -11.78
N ASP A 160 -2.46 -9.80 -11.18
CA ASP A 160 -2.70 -10.06 -9.76
C ASP A 160 -1.99 -9.01 -8.89
N TYR A 161 -0.77 -8.61 -9.28
CA TYR A 161 0.01 -7.60 -8.57
C TYR A 161 -0.56 -6.18 -8.72
N ALA A 162 -0.99 -5.80 -9.92
CA ALA A 162 -1.66 -4.53 -10.15
C ALA A 162 -2.95 -4.41 -9.35
N VAL A 163 -3.78 -5.47 -9.35
CA VAL A 163 -5.02 -5.52 -8.57
C VAL A 163 -4.75 -5.41 -7.07
N ALA A 164 -3.76 -6.14 -6.54
CA ALA A 164 -3.39 -6.05 -5.14
C ALA A 164 -2.96 -4.61 -4.76
N MET A 165 -2.12 -3.97 -5.57
CA MET A 165 -1.72 -2.56 -5.35
C MET A 165 -2.92 -1.61 -5.36
N SER A 166 -3.86 -1.77 -6.30
CA SER A 166 -5.06 -0.93 -6.35
C SER A 166 -5.95 -1.11 -5.13
N ILE A 167 -6.15 -2.35 -4.67
CA ILE A 167 -6.96 -2.61 -3.47
C ILE A 167 -6.28 -2.02 -2.23
N VAL A 168 -4.96 -2.21 -2.09
CA VAL A 168 -4.18 -1.61 -1.00
C VAL A 168 -4.29 -0.09 -1.04
N ALA A 169 -4.12 0.53 -2.20
CA ALA A 169 -4.20 1.99 -2.34
C ALA A 169 -5.56 2.54 -1.94
N ILE A 170 -6.64 1.87 -2.37
CA ILE A 170 -8.01 2.34 -2.11
C ILE A 170 -8.42 2.08 -0.67
N VAL A 171 -8.27 0.84 -0.18
CA VAL A 171 -8.71 0.47 1.17
C VAL A 171 -7.78 1.07 2.23
N GLY A 172 -6.49 1.20 1.93
CA GLY A 172 -5.48 1.80 2.79
C GLY A 172 -5.69 3.29 3.06
N LEU A 173 -6.55 3.99 2.31
CA LEU A 173 -7.00 5.35 2.67
C LEU A 173 -7.78 5.40 4.00
N ARG A 174 -8.12 4.24 4.58
CA ARG A 174 -8.70 4.10 5.92
C ARG A 174 -7.67 3.81 7.02
N ASP A 175 -6.45 3.41 6.68
CA ASP A 175 -5.31 3.22 7.60
C ASP A 175 -4.54 4.56 7.68
N THR A 176 -5.14 5.47 8.43
CA THR A 176 -4.79 6.90 8.46
C THR A 176 -3.61 7.23 9.37
N ASP A 177 -3.35 6.39 10.37
CA ASP A 177 -2.14 6.49 11.20
C ASP A 177 -0.98 5.62 10.65
N GLN A 178 -1.24 4.83 9.60
CA GLN A 178 -0.29 4.01 8.86
C GLN A 178 0.39 2.94 9.71
N ASP A 179 -0.30 2.41 10.72
CA ASP A 179 0.21 1.32 11.54
C ASP A 179 -0.02 -0.06 10.89
N GLY A 180 -0.82 -0.09 9.82
CA GLY A 180 -1.16 -1.27 9.05
C GLY A 180 -2.52 -1.83 9.40
N ASP A 181 -3.14 -1.48 10.52
CA ASP A 181 -4.43 -2.02 10.92
C ASP A 181 -5.53 -0.96 10.77
N ILE A 182 -6.59 -1.28 10.02
CA ILE A 182 -7.78 -0.43 10.00
C ILE A 182 -8.59 -0.71 11.27
N ASP A 183 -8.61 0.23 12.20
CA ASP A 183 -9.34 0.10 13.45
C ASP A 183 -10.04 1.39 13.94
N SER A 184 -10.20 1.53 15.25
CA SER A 184 -10.85 2.68 15.89
C SER A 184 -9.91 3.84 16.20
N THR A 185 -8.60 3.68 16.08
CA THR A 185 -7.62 4.76 16.16
C THR A 185 -7.58 5.59 14.88
N ASP A 186 -8.03 5.00 13.77
CA ASP A 186 -8.12 5.67 12.49
C ASP A 186 -9.14 6.80 12.44
N ILE A 187 -8.74 7.84 11.72
CA ILE A 187 -9.58 8.96 11.34
C ILE A 187 -10.50 8.52 10.20
N TYR A 188 -11.80 8.74 10.39
CA TYR A 188 -12.77 8.47 9.36
C TYR A 188 -12.72 9.55 8.26
N LEU A 189 -12.09 9.21 7.14
CA LEU A 189 -12.11 10.00 5.91
C LEU A 189 -13.32 9.59 5.06
N THR A 190 -14.01 10.57 4.47
CA THR A 190 -15.02 10.33 3.43
C THR A 190 -14.48 10.83 2.10
N ILE A 191 -14.68 10.06 1.03
CA ILE A 191 -14.22 10.40 -0.32
C ILE A 191 -15.41 10.28 -1.27
N ASP A 192 -15.87 11.43 -1.75
CA ASP A 192 -17.00 11.53 -2.65
C ASP A 192 -16.55 12.00 -4.04
N ALA A 193 -16.97 11.29 -5.07
CA ALA A 193 -16.84 11.65 -6.46
C ALA A 193 -17.87 12.73 -6.82
N ASN A 194 -17.38 13.84 -7.37
CA ASN A 194 -18.18 14.96 -7.82
C ASN A 194 -18.61 14.79 -9.29
N PRO A 195 -19.75 15.34 -9.72
CA PRO A 195 -20.23 15.22 -11.10
C PRO A 195 -19.29 15.80 -12.19
N ASN A 196 -18.33 16.63 -11.79
CA ASN A 196 -17.30 17.23 -12.65
C ASN A 196 -16.06 16.32 -12.83
N GLY A 197 -16.04 15.12 -12.21
CA GLY A 197 -14.93 14.17 -12.25
C GLY A 197 -13.84 14.39 -11.20
N THR A 198 -13.99 15.40 -10.32
CA THR A 198 -13.09 15.57 -9.16
C THR A 198 -13.61 14.80 -7.96
N TYR A 199 -12.82 14.77 -6.88
CA TYR A 199 -13.22 14.16 -5.61
C TYR A 199 -13.25 15.22 -4.50
N SER A 200 -14.04 15.00 -3.47
CA SER A 200 -14.04 15.79 -2.23
C SER A 200 -13.69 14.90 -1.07
N LEU A 201 -12.85 15.42 -0.17
CA LEU A 201 -12.43 14.73 1.04
C LEU A 201 -13.08 15.42 2.24
N GLU A 202 -13.83 14.66 3.04
CA GLU A 202 -14.37 15.13 4.32
C GLU A 202 -13.70 14.41 5.50
N GLY A 203 -13.60 15.10 6.65
CA GLY A 203 -12.97 14.56 7.86
C GLY A 203 -11.52 15.00 8.07
N LEU A 204 -10.95 15.78 7.15
CA LEU A 204 -9.57 16.28 7.22
C LEU A 204 -9.26 17.07 8.49
N GLN A 205 -10.23 17.81 9.03
CA GLN A 205 -10.05 18.54 10.29
C GLN A 205 -9.57 17.64 11.44
N GLN A 206 -10.01 16.37 11.47
CA GLN A 206 -9.59 15.42 12.50
C GLN A 206 -8.09 15.10 12.41
N PHE A 207 -7.48 15.15 11.22
CA PHE A 207 -6.02 15.00 11.07
C PHE A 207 -5.28 16.20 11.67
N PHE A 208 -5.78 17.41 11.47
CA PHE A 208 -5.10 18.62 11.95
C PHE A 208 -5.30 18.87 13.44
N ASP A 209 -6.37 18.30 14.00
CA ASP A 209 -6.62 18.27 15.44
C ASP A 209 -5.97 17.05 16.12
N TYR A 210 -5.49 16.07 15.34
CA TYR A 210 -4.85 14.86 15.85
C TYR A 210 -3.46 15.18 16.41
N ASN A 211 -3.37 15.12 17.74
CA ASN A 211 -2.11 15.22 18.47
C ASN A 211 -1.81 13.87 19.15
N PRO A 212 -0.82 13.09 18.67
CA PRO A 212 -0.44 11.82 19.28
C PRO A 212 0.20 12.00 20.67
N ASP A 213 0.63 13.22 21.02
CA ASP A 213 1.21 13.59 22.30
C ASP A 213 0.16 14.34 23.16
N THR A 214 -0.70 13.57 23.84
CA THR A 214 -1.85 14.02 24.67
C THR A 214 -1.55 15.05 25.79
N SER A 215 -0.33 15.58 25.89
CA SER A 215 0.06 16.57 26.91
C SER A 215 -0.21 18.03 26.54
N LEU A 216 -0.57 18.34 25.28
CA LEU A 216 -0.86 19.71 24.85
C LEU A 216 -2.08 19.74 23.92
N ALA A 217 -3.27 19.86 24.50
CA ALA A 217 -4.40 20.46 23.79
C ALA A 217 -4.06 21.92 23.50
N LYS A 218 -3.42 22.19 22.37
CA LYS A 218 -3.30 23.55 21.84
C LYS A 218 -4.28 23.67 20.70
N SER A 219 -5.21 24.60 20.83
CA SER A 219 -5.90 25.19 19.68
C SER A 219 -4.84 25.72 18.72
N GLY A 220 -4.62 25.01 17.61
CA GLY A 220 -3.63 25.35 16.60
C GLY A 220 -3.26 24.13 15.76
N PHE A 221 -2.90 24.38 14.51
CA PHE A 221 -2.44 23.39 13.54
C PHE A 221 -1.32 22.49 14.09
N ASP A 222 -1.52 21.16 14.08
CA ASP A 222 -0.46 20.18 14.37
C ASP A 222 0.21 19.72 13.06
N PRO A 223 1.49 20.09 12.82
CA PRO A 223 2.22 19.65 11.63
C PRO A 223 2.45 18.13 11.59
N THR A 224 2.27 17.42 12.70
CA THR A 224 2.40 15.96 12.80
C THR A 224 1.28 15.26 12.05
N GLY A 225 0.03 15.67 12.27
CA GLY A 225 -1.13 15.12 11.54
C GLY A 225 -1.06 15.41 10.04
N ALA A 226 -0.62 16.61 9.66
CA ALA A 226 -0.35 16.96 8.27
C ALA A 226 0.73 16.08 7.62
N ARG A 227 1.79 15.70 8.36
CA ARG A 227 2.82 14.76 7.87
C ARG A 227 2.28 13.35 7.66
N PHE A 228 1.44 12.85 8.58
CA PHE A 228 0.78 11.55 8.40
C PHE A 228 -0.11 11.56 7.16
N PHE A 229 -0.95 12.58 7.02
CA PHE A 229 -1.81 12.72 5.84
C PHE A 229 -1.02 12.78 4.53
N ASN A 230 0.02 13.61 4.45
CA ASN A 230 0.86 13.69 3.24
C ASN A 230 1.57 12.38 2.93
N THR A 231 2.00 11.63 3.95
CA THR A 231 2.65 10.33 3.77
C THR A 231 1.65 9.30 3.24
N LEU A 232 0.41 9.31 3.75
CA LEU A 232 -0.69 8.51 3.22
C LEU A 232 -0.96 8.82 1.76
N ILE A 233 -1.09 10.10 1.40
CA ILE A 233 -1.37 10.49 0.01
C ILE A 233 -0.22 10.11 -0.92
N THR A 234 1.04 10.34 -0.51
CA THR A 234 2.22 9.93 -1.29
C THR A 234 2.19 8.44 -1.59
N TRP A 235 1.92 7.63 -0.56
CA TRP A 235 1.92 6.19 -0.68
C TRP A 235 0.80 5.67 -1.59
N VAL A 236 -0.41 6.22 -1.46
CA VAL A 236 -1.55 5.89 -2.35
C VAL A 236 -1.25 6.29 -3.80
N ASP A 237 -0.68 7.48 -4.02
CA ASP A 237 -0.31 7.99 -5.34
C ASP A 237 0.74 7.11 -6.02
N ASP A 238 1.75 6.66 -5.28
CA ASP A 238 2.79 5.74 -5.78
C ASP A 238 2.19 4.38 -6.18
N LEU A 239 1.32 3.81 -5.35
CA LEU A 239 0.66 2.54 -5.62
C LEU A 239 -0.24 2.60 -6.86
N LEU A 240 -1.07 3.65 -6.99
CA LEU A 240 -1.93 3.84 -8.15
C LEU A 240 -1.13 4.09 -9.42
N THR A 241 -0.04 4.86 -9.34
CA THR A 241 0.88 5.08 -10.47
C THR A 241 1.49 3.77 -10.95
N ASN A 242 2.01 2.96 -10.02
CA ASN A 242 2.62 1.66 -10.34
C ASN A 242 1.59 0.67 -10.91
N SER A 243 0.42 0.57 -10.29
CA SER A 243 -0.68 -0.28 -10.77
C SER A 243 -1.13 0.10 -12.18
N ARG A 244 -1.35 1.41 -12.42
CA ARG A 244 -1.72 1.95 -13.73
C ARG A 244 -0.69 1.60 -14.80
N ALA A 245 0.59 1.73 -14.50
CA ALA A 245 1.67 1.40 -15.43
C ALA A 245 1.65 -0.10 -15.81
N LEU A 246 1.39 -0.99 -14.84
CA LEU A 246 1.23 -2.42 -15.13
C LEU A 246 0.02 -2.70 -16.01
N ILE A 247 -1.14 -2.13 -15.67
CA ILE A 247 -2.39 -2.32 -16.43
C ILE A 247 -2.23 -1.83 -17.86
N ALA A 248 -1.60 -0.67 -18.07
CA ALA A 248 -1.31 -0.15 -19.40
C ALA A 248 -0.43 -1.10 -20.22
N ASN A 249 0.60 -1.70 -19.60
CA ASN A 249 1.45 -2.69 -20.27
C ASN A 249 0.68 -3.97 -20.62
N ILE A 250 -0.16 -4.47 -19.71
CA ILE A 250 -1.03 -5.64 -19.94
C ILE A 250 -1.96 -5.41 -21.13
N ILE A 251 -2.61 -4.25 -21.17
CA ILE A 251 -3.60 -3.94 -22.20
C ILE A 251 -2.93 -3.73 -23.55
N ALA A 252 -1.78 -3.06 -23.58
CA ALA A 252 -0.96 -2.94 -24.80
C ALA A 252 -0.55 -4.31 -25.36
N ASP A 253 -0.24 -5.28 -24.51
CA ASP A 253 0.10 -6.65 -24.91
C ASP A 253 -1.11 -7.46 -25.40
N LEU A 254 -2.30 -7.26 -24.79
CA LEU A 254 -3.51 -8.04 -25.08
C LEU A 254 -4.33 -7.48 -26.25
N ASN A 255 -4.53 -6.16 -26.28
CA ASN A 255 -5.29 -5.48 -27.31
C ASN A 255 -4.80 -4.02 -27.47
N PRO A 256 -3.88 -3.74 -28.40
CA PRO A 256 -3.34 -2.41 -28.62
C PRO A 256 -4.36 -1.39 -29.15
N GLU A 257 -5.55 -1.84 -29.56
CA GLU A 257 -6.65 -0.96 -30.01
C GLU A 257 -7.59 -0.54 -28.87
N LEU A 258 -7.43 -1.11 -27.66
CA LEU A 258 -8.25 -0.74 -26.52
C LEU A 258 -7.85 0.65 -26.01
N ASP A 259 -8.77 1.60 -26.07
CA ASP A 259 -8.53 2.97 -25.64
C ASP A 259 -8.51 3.04 -24.10
N MET A 260 -7.36 3.44 -23.56
CA MET A 260 -7.14 3.63 -22.12
C MET A 260 -7.38 5.05 -21.67
N GLN A 261 -7.78 5.96 -22.55
CA GLN A 261 -7.88 7.39 -22.25
C GLN A 261 -8.81 7.67 -21.08
N GLU A 262 -9.98 7.01 -21.01
CA GLU A 262 -10.97 7.24 -19.96
C GLU A 262 -10.49 6.77 -18.58
N ILE A 263 -9.95 5.54 -18.48
CA ILE A 263 -9.37 5.00 -17.23
C ILE A 263 -8.18 5.85 -16.77
N ASN A 264 -7.33 6.25 -17.72
CA ASN A 264 -6.17 7.10 -17.46
C ASN A 264 -6.57 8.48 -16.95
N GLN A 265 -7.65 9.05 -17.50
CA GLN A 265 -8.16 10.35 -17.09
C GLN A 265 -8.76 10.26 -15.68
N LEU A 266 -9.59 9.25 -15.40
CA LEU A 266 -10.20 9.05 -14.08
C LEU A 266 -9.14 8.90 -12.97
N LEU A 267 -8.11 8.08 -13.20
CA LEU A 267 -7.02 7.90 -12.26
C LEU A 267 -6.21 9.20 -12.08
N ASN A 268 -5.96 9.92 -13.18
CA ASN A 268 -5.26 11.19 -13.12
C ASN A 268 -6.05 12.24 -12.34
N ASP A 269 -7.37 12.33 -12.54
CA ASP A 269 -8.23 13.29 -11.84
C ASP A 269 -8.31 12.97 -10.35
N PHE A 270 -8.36 11.69 -9.98
CA PHE A 270 -8.24 11.25 -8.60
C PHE A 270 -6.88 11.66 -7.99
N GLN A 271 -5.77 11.30 -8.63
CA GLN A 271 -4.42 11.62 -8.14
C GLN A 271 -4.19 13.14 -8.02
N VAL A 272 -4.64 13.92 -9.01
CA VAL A 272 -4.57 15.39 -8.98
C VAL A 272 -5.39 15.93 -7.81
N THR A 273 -6.60 15.43 -7.61
CA THR A 273 -7.45 15.84 -6.50
C THR A 273 -6.77 15.55 -5.16
N MET A 274 -6.27 14.32 -4.95
CA MET A 274 -5.58 13.97 -3.70
C MET A 274 -4.34 14.85 -3.47
N ARG A 275 -3.62 15.22 -4.54
CA ARG A 275 -2.48 16.13 -4.46
C ARG A 275 -2.87 17.57 -4.13
N MET A 276 -4.07 18.02 -4.49
CA MET A 276 -4.57 19.34 -4.07
C MET A 276 -4.73 19.45 -2.56
N TYR A 277 -4.90 18.33 -1.85
CA TYR A 277 -5.00 18.30 -0.39
C TYR A 277 -3.63 18.19 0.31
N TYR A 278 -2.49 18.20 -0.41
CA TYR A 278 -1.18 18.19 0.25
C TYR A 278 -0.98 19.43 1.10
N VAL A 279 -0.55 19.20 2.33
CA VAL A 279 -0.41 20.26 3.33
C VAL A 279 1.05 20.69 3.40
N ASP A 280 1.33 21.98 3.19
CA ASP A 280 2.64 22.51 3.54
C ASP A 280 2.83 22.44 5.06
N THR A 281 3.95 21.85 5.47
CA THR A 281 4.29 21.69 6.89
C THR A 281 5.32 22.71 7.36
N GLY A 282 5.75 23.64 6.49
CA GLY A 282 6.80 24.62 6.73
C GLY A 282 8.21 24.02 6.84
N ASP A 283 8.36 22.72 6.57
CA ASP A 283 9.64 22.02 6.53
C ASP A 283 10.24 22.15 5.12
N ALA A 284 11.51 22.57 5.02
CA ALA A 284 12.21 22.68 3.74
C ALA A 284 12.26 21.36 2.93
N SER A 285 11.99 20.21 3.56
CA SER A 285 11.88 18.91 2.92
C SER A 285 10.47 18.54 2.43
N ASN A 286 9.44 19.29 2.81
CA ASN A 286 8.05 19.08 2.40
C ASN A 286 7.39 20.43 2.06
N PRO A 287 7.66 20.99 0.86
CA PRO A 287 7.22 22.32 0.47
C PRO A 287 5.74 22.40 0.05
N GLY A 288 4.89 21.42 0.42
CA GLY A 288 3.46 21.40 0.11
C GLY A 288 3.12 21.72 -1.35
N ILE A 289 3.06 20.71 -2.24
CA ILE A 289 2.68 20.95 -3.65
C ILE A 289 1.21 21.44 -3.78
N GLY A 290 0.42 21.37 -2.69
CA GLY A 290 -0.97 21.82 -2.61
C GLY A 290 -1.19 23.27 -2.12
N ASP A 291 -0.14 24.02 -1.78
CA ASP A 291 -0.23 25.47 -1.48
C ASP A 291 -0.30 26.27 -2.80
N ASN A 292 -1.47 26.27 -3.44
CA ASN A 292 -1.60 26.80 -4.80
C ASN A 292 -1.44 28.34 -4.89
N ASP A 293 -1.43 29.04 -3.75
CA ASP A 293 -1.23 30.48 -3.62
C ASP A 293 0.00 30.89 -2.77
N HIS A 294 0.74 29.91 -2.25
CA HIS A 294 2.03 30.06 -1.56
C HIS A 294 1.95 30.86 -0.25
N ASP A 295 0.82 30.78 0.46
CA ASP A 295 0.58 31.55 1.70
C ASP A 295 0.99 30.80 3.00
N GLY A 296 1.30 29.51 2.90
CA GLY A 296 1.75 28.70 4.02
C GLY A 296 0.66 28.39 5.06
N THR A 297 -0.62 28.54 4.72
CA THR A 297 -1.77 28.22 5.57
C THR A 297 -2.75 27.29 4.86
N VAL A 298 -3.65 26.68 5.67
CA VAL A 298 -4.66 25.72 5.21
C VAL A 298 -5.98 26.47 5.10
N ASN A 299 -6.26 27.17 4.00
CA ASN A 299 -7.63 27.55 3.67
C ASN A 299 -8.05 26.99 2.30
N GLU A 300 -9.07 26.14 2.37
CA GLU A 300 -9.64 25.43 1.24
C GLU A 300 -10.30 26.43 0.27
N GLU A 301 -9.83 26.52 -0.98
CA GLU A 301 -10.67 27.04 -2.08
C GLU A 301 -11.79 26.04 -2.46
N HIS A 302 -12.57 25.57 -1.48
CA HIS A 302 -13.95 25.18 -1.76
C HIS A 302 -14.94 25.33 -0.59
N TRP A 303 -14.72 26.26 0.34
CA TRP A 303 -15.79 26.64 1.28
C TRP A 303 -16.48 27.94 0.86
N GLY A 304 -17.21 27.88 -0.27
CA GLY A 304 -18.27 28.85 -0.59
C GLY A 304 -17.86 30.31 -0.52
N ASP A 305 -16.62 30.65 -0.88
CA ASP A 305 -16.11 31.99 -0.64
C ASP A 305 -16.53 32.96 -1.74
N THR A 306 -17.51 33.80 -1.41
CA THR A 306 -17.79 35.05 -2.14
C THR A 306 -17.36 36.27 -1.33
N ILE A 307 -16.66 36.06 -0.21
CA ILE A 307 -16.35 37.03 0.84
C ILE A 307 -15.05 36.63 1.60
N ASN A 308 -13.87 36.61 0.96
CA ASN A 308 -12.63 36.71 1.75
C ASN A 308 -12.24 38.17 1.89
N SER A 309 -12.15 38.58 3.15
CA SER A 309 -11.70 39.89 3.62
C SER A 309 -10.41 39.76 4.45
N ASP A 310 -9.69 38.65 4.37
CA ASP A 310 -8.27 38.60 4.73
C ASP A 310 -7.46 39.13 3.54
N LEU A 311 -6.70 40.21 3.78
CA LEU A 311 -5.91 40.91 2.75
C LEU A 311 -4.41 40.84 3.03
N ASP A 312 -3.99 40.07 4.04
CA ASP A 312 -2.61 39.98 4.49
C ASP A 312 -2.10 38.54 4.72
N GLY A 313 -2.94 37.51 4.56
CA GLY A 313 -2.49 36.12 4.39
C GLY A 313 -1.76 35.52 5.59
N ASP A 314 -2.22 35.79 6.82
CA ASP A 314 -1.61 35.26 8.04
C ASP A 314 -2.36 34.08 8.68
N GLY A 315 -3.50 33.67 8.10
CA GLY A 315 -4.22 32.46 8.47
C GLY A 315 -4.95 32.47 9.82
N PHE A 316 -5.14 33.62 10.48
CA PHE A 316 -5.91 33.69 11.73
C PHE A 316 -7.24 34.44 11.59
N LYS A 317 -8.34 33.75 11.91
CA LYS A 317 -9.70 34.31 11.86
C LYS A 317 -10.08 35.18 13.08
N TRP A 318 -9.19 36.03 13.62
CA TRP A 318 -9.53 36.94 14.72
C TRP A 318 -8.62 38.18 14.78
N GLU A 319 -8.79 39.17 13.90
CA GLU A 319 -8.25 40.52 14.17
C GLU A 319 -9.12 41.65 13.60
N ASP A 320 -10.36 41.75 14.06
CA ASP A 320 -11.01 43.04 14.21
C ASP A 320 -11.38 43.28 15.67
N SER A 321 -10.48 43.93 16.42
CA SER A 321 -10.88 45.04 17.30
C SER A 321 -9.72 45.78 17.99
N THR A 322 -9.75 47.11 17.80
CA THR A 322 -9.17 48.21 18.60
C THR A 322 -7.71 48.60 18.26
N VAL A 323 -7.32 49.86 18.03
CA VAL A 323 -7.79 51.16 18.55
C VAL A 323 -7.41 52.28 17.54
N GLU A 324 -8.24 53.32 17.47
CA GLU A 324 -7.90 54.67 16.99
C GLU A 324 -6.50 55.15 17.44
N TYR A 325 -5.76 55.83 16.56
CA TYR A 325 -5.17 57.17 16.77
C TYR A 325 -4.76 57.81 15.43
#